data_AF-A0A1K1PPE1-F1
#
_entry.id   AF-A0A1K1PPE1-F1
#
_cell.length_a   1.000
_cell.length_b   1.000
_cell.length_c   1.000
_cell.angle_alpha   90.00
_cell.angle_beta   90.00
_cell.angle_gamma   90.00
#
_symmetry.space_group_name_H-M   'P 1'
#
loop_
_entity.id
_entity.type
_entity.pdbx_description
1 polymer ?
#
loop_
_entity_poly.entity_id
_entity_poly.type
_entity_poly.pdbx_seq_one_letter_code
_entity_poly.pdbx_strand_id
1 'polypeptide(L)'
;MQGIVEFPDKKNAGLIVIVSILDALALVCYNLGLGLEDTSIVITATFLFAMVTLLWGVEQAAQSLYESMGAGLYVHRNFLDFAAVTNNKPEVIMLKSILYITANPKSERNSNSLTVGRCLVNAYRLLHPSASVTEIDVYRQPIPLVDEHFLSARQKNG
;
A
#
# COMPACT_ATOMS: atom_id res chain seq x y z
N MET A 1 -19.87 -25.15 -18.81
CA MET A 1 -18.47 -24.68 -18.65
C MET A 1 -18.12 -24.83 -17.18
N GLN A 2 -17.40 -25.88 -16.81
CA GLN A 2 -16.94 -26.08 -15.43
C GLN A 2 -15.65 -25.28 -15.25
N GLY A 3 -15.69 -24.28 -14.37
CA GLY A 3 -14.51 -23.52 -13.97
C GLY A 3 -13.57 -24.44 -13.22
N ILE A 4 -12.41 -24.71 -13.81
CA ILE A 4 -11.33 -25.43 -13.15
C ILE A 4 -10.83 -24.49 -12.06
N VAL A 5 -11.07 -24.86 -10.79
CA VAL A 5 -10.46 -24.17 -9.66
C VAL A 5 -8.97 -24.48 -9.72
N GLU A 6 -8.19 -23.53 -10.21
CA GLU A 6 -6.73 -23.62 -10.20
C GLU A 6 -6.26 -23.61 -8.75
N PHE A 7 -5.76 -24.75 -8.26
CA PHE A 7 -5.19 -24.84 -6.93
C PHE A 7 -3.89 -24.02 -6.87
N PRO A 8 -3.65 -23.27 -5.79
CA PRO A 8 -2.43 -22.48 -5.64
C PRO A 8 -1.20 -23.38 -5.68
N ASP A 9 -0.14 -22.90 -6.32
CA ASP A 9 1.16 -23.57 -6.42
C ASP A 9 1.59 -24.16 -5.06
N LYS A 10 2.15 -25.38 -5.05
CA LYS A 10 2.41 -26.18 -3.84
C LYS A 10 3.27 -25.43 -2.81
N LYS A 11 4.10 -24.49 -3.25
CA LYS A 11 4.90 -23.60 -2.40
C LYS A 11 4.05 -22.61 -1.60
N ASN A 12 2.94 -22.14 -2.17
CA ASN A 12 2.02 -21.19 -1.56
C ASN A 12 0.94 -21.88 -0.71
N ALA A 13 0.63 -23.16 -1.00
CA ALA A 13 -0.33 -23.93 -0.23
C ALA A 13 0.09 -24.13 1.24
N GLY A 14 1.37 -24.42 1.50
CA GLY A 14 1.88 -24.54 2.88
C GLY A 14 1.83 -23.23 3.66
N LEU A 15 2.06 -22.11 2.96
CA LEU A 15 2.05 -20.78 3.54
C LEU A 15 0.63 -20.32 3.91
N ILE A 16 -0.35 -20.61 3.06
CA ILE A 16 -1.78 -20.36 3.35
C ILE A 16 -2.22 -21.12 4.60
N VAL A 17 -1.79 -22.37 4.77
CA VAL A 17 -2.11 -23.18 5.95
C VAL A 17 -1.50 -22.58 7.22
N ILE A 18 -0.23 -22.15 7.16
CA ILE A 18 0.44 -21.51 8.31
C ILE A 18 -0.25 -20.20 8.71
N VAL A 19 -0.59 -19.36 7.73
CA VAL A 19 -1.30 -18.09 7.97
C VAL A 19 -2.66 -18.34 8.63
N SER A 20 -3.40 -19.33 8.14
CA SER A 20 -4.70 -19.72 8.69
C SER A 20 -4.59 -20.17 10.15
N ILE A 21 -3.53 -20.92 10.50
CA ILE A 21 -3.28 -21.39 11.86
C ILE A 21 -2.91 -20.21 12.78
N LEU A 22 -2.09 -19.29 12.30
CA LEU A 22 -1.71 -18.09 13.06
C LEU A 22 -2.91 -17.17 13.32
N ASP A 23 -3.79 -17.02 12.35
CA ASP A 23 -5.01 -16.19 12.47
C ASP A 23 -5.98 -16.80 13.50
N ALA A 24 -6.15 -18.14 13.47
CA ALA A 24 -6.92 -18.86 14.48
C ALA A 24 -6.31 -18.73 15.89
N LEU A 25 -4.98 -18.81 16.02
CA LEU A 25 -4.28 -18.61 17.29
C LEU A 25 -4.46 -17.18 17.82
N ALA A 26 -4.40 -16.17 16.95
CA ALA A 26 -4.65 -14.78 17.33
C ALA A 26 -6.06 -14.61 17.90
N LEU A 27 -7.06 -15.26 17.30
CA LEU A 27 -8.45 -15.21 17.73
C LEU A 27 -8.67 -15.94 19.07
N VAL A 28 -7.99 -17.07 19.30
CA VAL A 28 -7.99 -17.77 20.59
C VAL A 28 -7.28 -16.95 21.68
N CYS A 29 -6.12 -16.35 21.39
CA CYS A 29 -5.40 -15.47 22.31
C CYS A 29 -6.21 -14.21 22.65
N TYR A 30 -6.95 -13.67 21.69
CA TYR A 30 -7.87 -12.55 21.91
C TYR A 30 -8.98 -12.92 22.91
N ASN A 31 -9.65 -14.05 22.69
CA ASN A 31 -10.71 -14.52 23.56
C ASN A 31 -10.20 -14.89 24.97
N LEU A 32 -9.01 -15.49 25.07
CA LEU A 32 -8.37 -15.78 26.36
C LEU A 32 -7.94 -14.51 27.11
N GLY A 33 -7.35 -13.54 26.42
CA GLY A 33 -6.95 -12.28 27.02
C GLY A 33 -8.13 -11.44 27.51
N LEU A 34 -9.27 -11.48 26.80
CA LEU A 34 -10.52 -10.90 27.30
C LEU A 34 -11.05 -11.65 28.55
N GLY A 35 -10.94 -12.97 28.59
CA GLY A 35 -11.39 -13.79 29.72
C GLY A 35 -10.51 -13.69 30.97
N LEU A 36 -9.24 -13.32 30.81
CA LEU A 36 -8.29 -13.11 31.90
C LEU A 36 -8.13 -11.63 32.29
N GLU A 37 -8.85 -10.72 31.62
CA GLU A 37 -8.70 -9.25 31.70
C GLU A 37 -7.28 -8.73 31.39
N ASP A 38 -6.38 -9.59 30.91
CA ASP A 38 -4.98 -9.29 30.66
C ASP A 38 -4.77 -8.82 29.21
N THR A 39 -4.95 -7.51 29.01
CA THR A 39 -4.79 -6.83 27.71
C THR A 39 -3.38 -6.97 27.13
N SER A 40 -2.38 -7.17 27.97
CA SER A 40 -0.99 -7.38 27.57
C SER A 40 -0.81 -8.60 26.65
N ILE A 41 -1.56 -9.68 26.87
CA ILE A 41 -1.51 -10.90 26.06
C ILE A 41 -2.07 -10.64 24.66
N VAL A 42 -3.21 -9.96 24.59
CA VAL A 42 -3.88 -9.60 23.33
C VAL A 42 -2.98 -8.70 22.49
N ILE A 43 -2.46 -7.63 23.11
CA ILE A 43 -1.58 -6.67 22.44
C ILE A 43 -0.33 -7.39 21.90
N THR A 44 0.31 -8.24 22.71
CA THR A 44 1.53 -8.95 22.29
C THR A 44 1.27 -9.88 21.10
N ALA A 45 0.16 -10.64 21.11
CA ALA A 45 -0.21 -11.53 20.02
C ALA A 45 -0.52 -10.76 18.71
N THR A 46 -1.27 -9.66 18.80
CA THR A 46 -1.58 -8.81 17.63
C THR A 46 -0.33 -8.16 17.06
N PHE A 47 0.60 -7.69 17.90
CA PHE A 47 1.87 -7.11 17.45
C PHE A 47 2.76 -8.15 16.76
N LEU A 48 2.87 -9.37 17.31
CA LEU A 48 3.66 -10.44 16.70
C LEU A 48 3.12 -10.82 15.32
N PHE A 49 1.80 -10.97 15.20
CA PHE A 49 1.15 -11.24 13.91
C PHE A 49 1.42 -10.11 12.89
N ALA A 50 1.22 -8.85 13.30
CA ALA A 50 1.48 -7.70 12.44
C ALA A 50 2.94 -7.61 11.97
N MET A 51 3.92 -7.93 12.83
CA MET A 51 5.33 -7.98 12.44
C MET A 51 5.62 -9.06 11.40
N VAL A 52 5.04 -10.25 11.56
CA VAL A 52 5.20 -11.35 10.59
C VAL A 52 4.59 -10.96 9.23
N THR A 53 3.38 -10.38 9.23
CA THR A 53 2.74 -9.90 8.00
C THR A 53 3.53 -8.78 7.33
N LEU A 54 4.12 -7.86 8.11
CA LEU A 54 4.93 -6.77 7.58
C LEU A 54 6.24 -7.28 6.97
N LEU A 55 6.95 -8.17 7.66
CA LEU A 55 8.19 -8.78 7.16
C LEU A 55 7.97 -9.51 5.84
N TRP A 56 6.91 -10.32 5.78
CA TRP A 56 6.58 -11.06 4.58
C TRP A 56 6.10 -10.13 3.44
N GLY A 57 5.31 -9.09 3.75
CA GLY A 57 4.92 -8.09 2.77
C GLY A 57 6.11 -7.32 2.18
N VAL A 58 7.13 -7.02 2.99
CA VAL A 58 8.39 -6.40 2.53
C VAL A 58 9.17 -7.36 1.63
N GLU A 59 9.25 -8.64 1.98
CA GLU A 59 9.91 -9.65 1.15
C GLU A 59 9.21 -9.80 -0.21
N GLN A 60 7.88 -9.85 -0.24
CA GLN A 60 7.12 -9.94 -1.48
C GLN A 60 7.24 -8.69 -2.35
N ALA A 61 7.25 -7.50 -1.73
CA ALA A 61 7.50 -6.25 -2.44
C ALA A 61 8.94 -6.18 -2.99
N ALA A 62 9.93 -6.66 -2.24
CA ALA A 62 11.32 -6.73 -2.69
C ALA A 62 11.49 -7.73 -3.84
N GLN A 63 10.83 -8.88 -3.78
CA GLN A 63 10.81 -9.88 -4.85
C GLN A 63 10.19 -9.31 -6.12
N SER A 64 9.04 -8.62 -5.99
CA SER A 64 8.36 -7.97 -7.09
C SER A 64 9.20 -6.84 -7.71
N LEU A 65 9.92 -6.09 -6.88
CA LEU A 65 10.86 -5.07 -7.35
C LEU A 65 12.05 -5.69 -8.07
N TYR A 66 12.61 -6.79 -7.55
CA TYR A 66 13.73 -7.52 -8.18
C TYR A 66 13.32 -8.11 -9.54
N GLU A 67 12.15 -8.74 -9.61
CA GLU A 67 11.58 -9.24 -10.87
C GLU A 67 11.27 -8.10 -11.84
N SER A 68 10.72 -6.98 -11.37
CA SER A 68 10.49 -5.79 -12.19
C SER A 68 11.78 -5.15 -12.67
N MET A 69 12.86 -5.19 -11.88
CA MET A 69 14.18 -4.70 -12.28
C MET A 69 14.85 -5.64 -13.29
N GLY A 70 14.75 -6.96 -13.08
CA GLY A 70 15.26 -7.97 -14.02
C GLY A 70 14.51 -7.96 -15.36
N ALA A 71 13.18 -7.92 -15.31
CA ALA A 71 12.31 -7.72 -16.48
C ALA A 71 12.55 -6.34 -17.10
N GLY A 72 12.74 -5.31 -16.29
CA GLY A 72 13.09 -3.96 -16.72
C GLY A 72 14.42 -3.92 -17.48
N LEU A 73 15.46 -4.62 -17.02
CA LEU A 73 16.74 -4.71 -17.72
C LEU A 73 16.62 -5.50 -19.04
N TYR A 74 15.82 -6.57 -19.05
CA TYR A 74 15.60 -7.41 -20.22
C TYR A 74 14.76 -6.70 -21.30
N VAL A 75 13.68 -6.03 -20.87
CA VAL A 75 12.86 -5.18 -21.74
C VAL A 75 13.67 -3.98 -22.18
N HIS A 76 14.41 -3.29 -21.31
CA HIS A 76 15.24 -2.15 -21.69
C HIS A 76 16.31 -2.52 -22.72
N ARG A 77 16.94 -3.69 -22.62
CA ARG A 77 17.94 -4.14 -23.60
C ARG A 77 17.30 -4.45 -24.97
N ASN A 78 16.24 -5.24 -25.00
CA ASN A 78 15.49 -5.50 -26.24
C ASN A 78 14.82 -4.24 -26.80
N PHE A 79 14.44 -3.31 -25.93
CA PHE A 79 13.81 -2.04 -26.28
C PHE A 79 14.82 -1.04 -26.81
N LEU A 80 16.04 -0.96 -26.28
CA LEU A 80 17.13 -0.16 -26.86
C LEU A 80 17.53 -0.69 -28.23
N ASP A 81 17.56 -2.01 -28.41
CA ASP A 81 17.80 -2.63 -29.72
C ASP A 81 16.65 -2.33 -30.70
N PHE A 82 15.40 -2.29 -30.23
CA PHE A 82 14.22 -1.94 -31.04
C PHE A 82 14.08 -0.43 -31.33
N ALA A 83 14.43 0.44 -30.37
CA ALA A 83 14.43 1.90 -30.51
C ALA A 83 15.67 2.42 -31.26
N ALA A 84 16.74 1.62 -31.37
CA ALA A 84 17.82 1.87 -32.32
C ALA A 84 17.37 1.61 -33.77
N VAL A 85 16.41 0.69 -33.97
CA VAL A 85 15.80 0.37 -35.28
C VAL A 85 14.63 1.30 -35.62
N THR A 86 13.89 1.77 -34.63
CA THR A 86 12.75 2.68 -34.81
C THR A 86 13.03 4.00 -34.09
N ASN A 87 13.07 5.11 -34.83
CA ASN A 87 13.46 6.44 -34.34
C ASN A 87 12.46 7.07 -33.34
N ASN A 88 11.70 6.27 -32.59
CA ASN A 88 10.61 6.69 -31.74
C ASN A 88 10.90 6.31 -30.28
N LYS A 89 11.22 7.33 -29.46
CA LYS A 89 11.42 7.17 -28.01
C LYS A 89 10.07 6.85 -27.36
N PRO A 90 10.01 5.89 -26.42
CA PRO A 90 8.78 5.57 -25.72
C PRO A 90 8.46 6.68 -24.72
N GLU A 91 7.21 7.08 -24.66
CA GLU A 91 6.71 7.99 -23.64
C GLU A 91 6.42 7.17 -22.38
N VAL A 92 7.39 7.11 -21.46
CA VAL A 92 7.17 6.61 -20.10
C VAL A 92 6.13 7.52 -19.46
N ILE A 93 5.06 6.94 -18.88
CA ILE A 93 4.02 7.70 -18.18
C ILE A 93 4.65 8.34 -16.94
N MET A 94 5.16 9.56 -17.12
CA MET A 94 5.65 10.39 -16.04
C MET A 94 4.42 10.89 -15.30
N LEU A 95 4.19 10.38 -14.08
CA LEU A 95 3.17 10.92 -13.19
C LEU A 95 3.50 12.40 -12.91
N LYS A 96 2.84 13.27 -13.66
CA LYS A 96 3.14 14.70 -13.72
C LYS A 96 2.78 15.42 -12.41
N SER A 97 1.86 14.84 -11.63
CA SER A 97 1.41 15.39 -10.35
C SER A 97 0.88 14.34 -9.39
N ILE A 98 1.16 14.50 -8.09
CA ILE A 98 0.58 13.70 -7.00
C ILE A 98 -0.10 14.60 -5.96
N LEU A 99 -1.12 14.03 -5.28
CA LEU A 99 -1.84 14.67 -4.18
C LEU A 99 -1.59 13.85 -2.90
N TYR A 100 -0.96 14.48 -1.91
CA TYR A 100 -0.72 13.91 -0.59
C TYR A 100 -1.72 14.49 0.41
N ILE A 101 -2.61 13.66 0.95
CA ILE A 101 -3.65 14.07 1.89
C ILE A 101 -3.34 13.51 3.28
N THR A 102 -3.39 14.36 4.30
CA THR A 102 -3.27 13.98 5.71
C THR A 102 -4.51 14.36 6.49
N ALA A 103 -4.87 13.55 7.48
CA ALA A 103 -6.02 13.76 8.36
C ALA A 103 -5.65 13.37 9.80
N ASN A 104 -4.61 14.02 10.35
CA ASN A 104 -4.06 13.62 11.65
C ASN A 104 -3.79 14.83 12.55
N PRO A 105 -4.30 14.84 13.80
CA PRO A 105 -4.06 15.93 14.75
C PRO A 105 -2.60 16.03 15.20
N LYS A 106 -1.88 14.91 15.19
CA LYS A 106 -0.50 14.85 15.68
C LYS A 106 0.45 15.46 14.65
N SER A 107 1.57 16.00 15.12
CA SER A 107 2.67 16.41 14.23
C SER A 107 3.34 15.19 13.60
N GLU A 108 4.08 15.38 12.51
CA GLU A 108 4.81 14.30 11.83
C GLU A 108 5.75 13.56 12.79
N ARG A 109 6.49 14.29 13.64
CA ARG A 109 7.40 13.74 14.67
C ARG A 109 6.69 12.78 15.64
N ASN A 110 5.41 13.02 15.92
CA ASN A 110 4.64 12.29 16.92
C ASN A 110 3.66 11.28 16.28
N SER A 111 3.79 11.03 14.96
CA SER A 111 2.89 10.17 14.21
C SER A 111 3.66 9.30 13.22
N ASN A 112 3.61 7.99 13.45
CA ASN A 112 4.24 7.01 12.58
C ASN A 112 3.69 7.08 11.15
N SER A 113 2.38 7.24 10.99
CA SER A 113 1.75 7.31 9.65
C SER A 113 2.15 8.57 8.89
N LEU A 114 2.23 9.72 9.56
CA LEU A 114 2.71 10.96 8.94
C LEU A 114 4.19 10.88 8.59
N THR A 115 5.01 10.25 9.44
CA THR A 115 6.44 10.03 9.15
C THR A 115 6.63 9.17 7.91
N VAL A 116 5.91 8.05 7.81
CA VAL A 116 5.96 7.16 6.64
C VAL A 116 5.49 7.89 5.38
N GLY A 117 4.35 8.61 5.46
CA GLY A 117 3.84 9.41 4.35
C GLY A 117 4.83 10.47 3.87
N ARG A 118 5.51 11.15 4.80
CA ARG A 118 6.57 12.11 4.48
C ARG A 118 7.75 11.46 3.76
N CYS A 119 8.22 10.31 4.24
CA CYS A 119 9.29 9.57 3.58
C CYS A 119 8.92 9.18 2.14
N LEU A 120 7.69 8.70 1.92
CA LEU A 120 7.19 8.35 0.59
C LEU A 120 7.19 9.56 -0.35
N VAL A 121 6.62 10.68 0.08
CA VAL A 121 6.56 11.91 -0.72
C VAL A 121 7.96 12.43 -1.06
N ASN A 122 8.89 12.36 -0.10
CA ASN A 122 10.27 12.80 -0.33
C ASN A 122 10.98 11.89 -1.34
N ALA A 123 10.81 10.58 -1.25
CA ALA A 123 11.35 9.63 -2.23
C ALA A 123 10.76 9.89 -3.63
N TYR A 124 9.46 10.16 -3.72
CA TYR A 124 8.81 10.51 -4.97
C TYR A 124 9.38 11.78 -5.61
N ARG A 125 9.56 12.86 -4.82
CA ARG A 125 10.18 14.10 -5.29
C ARG A 125 11.61 13.89 -5.81
N LEU A 126 12.37 13.01 -5.16
CA LEU A 126 13.73 12.69 -5.57
C LEU A 126 13.78 11.99 -6.94
N LEU A 127 12.87 11.04 -7.15
CA LEU A 127 12.77 10.27 -8.41
C LEU A 127 12.12 11.07 -9.55
N HIS A 128 11.26 12.03 -9.21
CA HIS A 128 10.53 12.85 -10.18
C HIS A 128 10.66 14.36 -9.88
N PRO A 129 11.82 14.99 -10.11
CA PRO A 129 12.06 16.41 -9.76
C PRO A 129 11.13 17.40 -10.46
N SER A 130 10.57 17.02 -11.61
CA SER A 130 9.62 17.83 -12.39
C SER A 130 8.15 17.57 -12.04
N ALA A 131 7.86 16.61 -11.16
CA ALA A 131 6.50 16.30 -10.77
C ALA A 131 5.98 17.30 -9.73
N SER A 132 4.72 17.73 -9.91
CA SER A 132 4.03 18.57 -8.93
C SER A 132 3.54 17.73 -7.75
N VAL A 133 3.76 18.21 -6.53
CA VAL A 133 3.24 17.56 -5.33
C VAL A 133 2.35 18.55 -4.58
N THR A 134 1.05 18.28 -4.57
CA THR A 134 0.09 19.06 -3.78
C THR A 134 -0.11 18.37 -2.43
N GLU A 135 -0.01 19.11 -1.33
CA GLU A 135 -0.21 18.57 0.02
C GLU A 135 -1.45 19.22 0.65
N ILE A 136 -2.35 18.41 1.21
CA ILE A 136 -3.57 18.87 1.88
C ILE A 136 -3.65 18.23 3.26
N ASP A 137 -3.71 19.05 4.30
CA ASP A 137 -4.04 18.62 5.66
C ASP A 137 -5.52 18.89 5.93
N VAL A 138 -6.36 17.87 5.76
CA VAL A 138 -7.81 17.99 5.95
C VAL A 138 -8.20 18.07 7.42
N TYR A 139 -7.30 17.72 8.36
CA TYR A 139 -7.57 17.91 9.79
C TYR A 139 -7.57 19.40 10.16
N ARG A 140 -6.72 20.18 9.51
CA ARG A 140 -6.59 21.63 9.77
C ARG A 140 -7.48 22.50 8.88
N GLN A 141 -8.06 21.91 7.84
CA GLN A 141 -8.97 22.63 6.95
C GLN A 141 -10.40 22.53 7.47
N PRO A 142 -11.20 23.61 7.33
CA PRO A 142 -12.63 23.52 7.52
C PRO A 142 -13.21 22.65 6.39
N ILE A 143 -13.43 21.36 6.66
CA ILE A 143 -14.13 20.48 5.73
C ILE A 143 -15.62 20.85 5.82
N PRO A 144 -16.24 21.35 4.73
CA PRO A 144 -17.66 21.64 4.74
C PRO A 144 -18.45 20.35 4.99
N LEU A 145 -19.48 20.45 5.82
CA LEU A 145 -20.38 19.32 6.08
C LEU A 145 -21.10 18.96 4.78
N VAL A 146 -21.01 17.69 4.37
CA VAL A 146 -21.79 17.17 3.25
C VAL A 146 -23.19 16.88 3.78
N ASP A 147 -24.11 17.82 3.60
CA ASP A 147 -25.52 17.69 3.99
C ASP A 147 -26.44 17.45 2.78
N GLU A 148 -27.73 17.28 3.06
CA GLU A 148 -28.76 17.05 2.04
C GLU A 148 -28.84 18.21 1.03
N HIS A 149 -28.60 19.45 1.47
CA HIS A 149 -28.55 20.62 0.61
C HIS A 149 -27.34 20.58 -0.34
N PHE A 150 -26.18 20.17 0.15
CA PHE A 150 -24.96 20.02 -0.65
C PHE A 150 -25.12 18.94 -1.73
N LEU A 151 -25.74 17.80 -1.39
CA LEU A 151 -25.95 16.70 -2.34
C LEU A 151 -27.03 17.03 -3.38
N SER A 152 -28.13 17.66 -2.98
CA SER A 152 -29.23 18.02 -3.88
C SER A 152 -28.85 19.13 -4.87
N ALA A 153 -27.97 20.07 -4.49
CA ALA A 153 -27.43 21.07 -5.42
C ALA A 153 -26.62 20.47 -6.57
N ARG A 154 -25.98 19.30 -6.36
CA ARG A 154 -25.16 18.63 -7.37
C ARG A 154 -25.99 17.87 -8.41
N GLN A 155 -27.19 17.41 -8.07
CA GLN A 155 -28.07 16.69 -8.99
C GLN A 155 -28.66 17.57 -10.11
N LYS A 156 -28.58 18.89 -10.00
CA LYS A 156 -29.25 19.80 -10.94
C LYS A 156 -28.42 20.17 -12.19
N ASN A 157 -27.21 19.64 -12.32
CA ASN A 157 -26.28 19.92 -13.43
C ASN A 157 -25.79 18.65 -14.16
N GLY A 158 -26.55 17.56 -14.11
CA GLY A 158 -26.32 16.34 -14.89
C GLY A 158 -27.19 16.28 -16.13
#